data_AF-W1XEA8-F1
#
_entry.id   AF-W1XEA8-F1
#
_cell.length_a   1.000
_cell.length_b   1.000
_cell.length_c   1.000
_cell.angle_alpha   90.00
_cell.angle_beta   90.00
_cell.angle_gamma   90.00
#
_symmetry.space_group_name_H-M   'P 1'
#
loop_
_entity.id
_entity.type
_entity.pdbx_description
1 polymer ?
#
loop_
_entity_poly.entity_id
_entity_poly.type
_entity_poly.pdbx_seq_one_letter_code
_entity_poly.pdbx_strand_id
1 'polypeptide(L)'
;MNSLQILSFVGFTLLVAVITWWKVRKADTGSQQGYFLAGRSLKAPVIAASLMLTNLSTEQLVGLSGQAYKSGMSVMGWEVTS
;
A
#
# COMPACT_ATOMS: atom_id res chain seq x y z
N MET A 1 -23.89 -1.86 -6.65
CA MET A 1 -22.78 -2.70 -6.15
C MET A 1 -23.29 -4.11 -6.05
N ASN A 2 -22.65 -5.04 -6.75
CA ASN A 2 -23.10 -6.43 -6.78
C ASN A 2 -22.75 -7.10 -5.44
N SER A 3 -23.57 -8.03 -4.95
CA SER A 3 -23.32 -8.73 -3.67
C SER A 3 -21.93 -9.38 -3.63
N LEU A 4 -21.44 -9.86 -4.77
CA LEU A 4 -20.12 -10.44 -4.95
C LEU A 4 -18.96 -9.43 -4.74
N GLN A 5 -19.16 -8.15 -5.05
CA GLN A 5 -18.18 -7.08 -4.81
C GLN A 5 -18.05 -6.74 -3.33
N ILE A 6 -19.18 -6.73 -2.62
CA ILE A 6 -19.20 -6.48 -1.17
C ILE A 6 -18.56 -7.65 -0.44
N LEU A 7 -18.88 -8.89 -0.85
CA LEU A 7 -18.29 -10.10 -0.30
C LEU A 7 -16.78 -10.15 -0.53
N SER A 8 -16.30 -9.82 -1.73
CA SER A 8 -14.85 -9.82 -2.02
C SER A 8 -14.10 -8.72 -1.27
N PHE A 9 -14.68 -7.52 -1.16
CA PHE A 9 -14.12 -6.43 -0.37
C PHE A 9 -13.97 -6.82 1.10
N VAL A 10 -15.09 -7.23 1.73
CA VAL A 10 -15.09 -7.62 3.15
C VAL A 10 -14.21 -8.84 3.39
N GLY A 11 -14.26 -9.84 2.51
CA GLY A 11 -13.45 -11.05 2.60
C GLY A 11 -11.95 -10.76 2.53
N PHE A 12 -11.52 -9.90 1.59
CA PHE A 12 -10.11 -9.52 1.47
C PHE A 12 -9.64 -8.70 2.66
N THR A 13 -10.43 -7.71 3.10
CA THR A 13 -10.09 -6.89 4.29
C THR A 13 -9.97 -7.74 5.55
N LEU A 14 -10.91 -8.66 5.78
CA LEU A 14 -10.86 -9.57 6.92
C LEU A 14 -9.67 -10.53 6.84
N LEU A 15 -9.35 -11.05 5.65
CA LEU A 15 -8.18 -11.90 5.45
C LEU A 15 -6.90 -11.17 5.83
N VAL A 16 -6.70 -9.95 5.33
CA VAL A 16 -5.53 -9.13 5.67
C VAL A 16 -5.47 -8.84 7.17
N ALA A 17 -6.61 -8.52 7.79
CA ALA A 17 -6.70 -8.27 9.22
C ALA A 17 -6.31 -9.51 10.04
N VAL A 18 -6.80 -10.70 9.68
CA VAL A 18 -6.49 -11.97 10.36
C VAL A 18 -5.02 -12.34 10.22
N ILE A 19 -4.44 -12.23 9.01
CA ILE A 19 -3.03 -12.51 8.77
C ILE A 19 -2.14 -11.54 9.57
N THR A 20 -2.49 -10.25 9.55
CA THR A 20 -1.75 -9.22 10.29
C THR A 20 -1.82 -9.49 11.78
N TRP A 21 -3.02 -9.75 12.32
CA TRP A 21 -3.19 -10.09 13.73
C TRP A 21 -2.41 -11.34 14.12
N TRP A 22 -2.46 -12.40 13.32
CA TRP A 22 -1.74 -13.64 13.60
C TRP A 22 -0.22 -13.46 13.59
N LYS A 23 0.33 -12.67 12.65
CA LYS A 23 1.76 -12.33 12.60
C LYS A 23 2.19 -11.41 13.74
N VAL A 24 1.38 -10.41 14.09
CA VAL A 24 1.70 -9.42 15.12
C VAL A 24 1.55 -10.00 16.53
N ARG A 25 0.65 -10.98 16.75
CA ARG A 25 0.42 -11.58 18.07
C ARG A 25 1.64 -12.29 18.68
N LYS A 26 2.59 -12.73 17.84
CA LYS A 26 3.87 -13.33 18.28
C LYS A 26 5.05 -12.35 18.17
N ALA A 27 4.82 -11.11 17.75
CA ALA A 27 5.86 -10.11 17.67
C ALA A 27 6.05 -9.48 19.05
N ASP A 28 7.25 -9.64 19.62
CA ASP A 28 7.66 -8.99 20.87
C ASP A 28 7.69 -7.46 20.68
N THR A 29 6.61 -6.78 21.06
CA THR A 29 6.50 -5.31 21.07
C THR A 29 7.16 -4.66 22.28
N GLY A 30 7.81 -5.44 23.15
CA GLY A 30 8.43 -4.97 24.40
C GLY A 30 9.78 -4.27 24.25
N SER A 31 10.43 -4.32 23.08
CA SER A 31 11.70 -3.63 22.83
C SER A 31 11.55 -2.57 21.74
N GLN A 32 11.99 -1.33 22.02
CA GLN A 32 12.00 -0.21 21.06
C GLN A 32 12.72 -0.58 19.74
N GLN A 33 13.67 -1.52 19.78
CA GLN A 33 14.38 -2.03 18.60
C GLN A 33 13.52 -2.96 17.72
N GLY A 34 12.62 -3.75 18.32
CA GLY A 34 11.68 -4.61 17.57
C GLY A 34 10.62 -3.79 16.82
N TYR A 35 10.17 -2.68 17.42
CA TYR A 35 9.16 -1.80 16.83
C TYR A 35 9.71 -0.93 15.69
N PHE A 36 10.93 -0.39 15.82
CA PHE A 36 11.53 0.49 14.81
C PHE A 36 12.41 -0.21 13.76
N LEU A 37 12.97 -1.38 14.06
CA LEU A 37 13.90 -2.09 13.14
C LEU A 37 13.44 -3.51 12.77
N ALA A 38 12.27 -3.96 13.23
CA ALA A 38 11.79 -5.34 13.07
C ALA A 38 12.91 -6.37 13.36
N GLY A 39 13.70 -6.14 14.41
CA GLY A 39 14.81 -7.01 14.80
C GLY A 39 15.94 -7.16 13.75
N ARG A 40 16.27 -6.10 13.00
CA ARG A 40 17.24 -6.10 11.86
C ARG A 40 16.74 -6.81 10.60
N SER A 41 15.46 -7.18 10.53
CA SER A 41 14.85 -7.86 9.38
C SER A 41 14.33 -6.91 8.28
N LEU A 42 14.20 -5.61 8.57
CA LEU A 42 13.82 -4.59 7.59
C LEU A 42 14.95 -4.36 6.59
N LYS A 43 15.02 -5.21 5.56
CA LYS A 43 15.95 -5.06 4.43
C LYS A 43 15.59 -3.80 3.63
N ALA A 44 16.60 -3.13 3.08
CA ALA A 44 16.47 -1.96 2.18
C ALA A 44 15.27 -1.99 1.20
N PRO A 45 14.94 -3.12 0.52
CA PRO A 45 13.75 -3.19 -0.35
C PRO A 45 12.42 -2.92 0.36
N VAL A 46 12.24 -3.33 1.62
CA VAL A 46 10.99 -3.11 2.36
C VAL A 46 10.82 -1.63 2.71
N ILE A 47 11.92 -0.95 3.02
CA ILE A 47 11.94 0.49 3.30
C ILE A 47 11.62 1.26 2.01
N ALA A 48 12.30 0.94 0.90
CA ALA A 48 12.04 1.55 -0.40
C ALA A 48 10.59 1.32 -0.87
N ALA A 49 10.07 0.10 -0.71
CA ALA A 49 8.69 -0.22 -1.02
C ALA A 49 7.71 0.58 -0.15
N SER A 50 7.98 0.75 1.15
CA SER A 50 7.14 1.56 2.04
C SER A 50 7.15 3.04 1.65
N LEU A 51 8.31 3.59 1.29
CA LEU A 51 8.42 4.97 0.79
C LEU A 51 7.68 5.18 -0.54
N MET A 52 7.80 4.23 -1.48
CA MET A 52 7.04 4.26 -2.74
C MET A 52 5.53 4.13 -2.50
N LEU A 53 5.10 3.19 -1.65
CA LEU A 53 3.69 3.01 -1.29
C LEU A 53 3.11 4.24 -0.57
N THR A 54 3.93 4.97 0.19
CA THR A 54 3.53 6.23 0.83
C THR A 54 3.40 7.36 -0.19
N ASN A 55 4.19 7.33 -1.27
CA ASN A 55 4.12 8.32 -2.34
C ASN A 55 3.00 8.02 -3.36
N LEU A 56 2.59 6.75 -3.51
CA LEU A 56 1.46 6.33 -4.35
C LEU A 56 0.12 6.67 -3.69
N SER A 57 -0.43 7.80 -4.08
CA SER A 57 -1.73 8.25 -3.55
C SER A 57 -2.90 7.78 -4.42
N THR A 58 -4.12 7.76 -3.85
CA THR A 58 -5.34 7.45 -4.61
C THR A 58 -5.59 8.48 -5.72
N GLU A 59 -5.10 9.72 -5.56
CA GLU A 59 -5.13 10.76 -6.58
C GLU A 59 -4.26 10.41 -7.78
N GLN A 60 -3.10 9.79 -7.58
CA GLN A 60 -2.27 9.34 -8.71
C GLN A 60 -2.92 8.16 -9.43
N LEU A 61 -3.46 7.19 -8.69
CA LEU A 61 -4.00 5.96 -9.27
C LEU A 61 -5.28 6.21 -10.10
N VAL A 62 -6.22 6.99 -9.57
CA VAL A 62 -7.50 7.28 -10.24
C VAL A 62 -7.45 8.61 -11.01
N GLY A 63 -6.76 9.61 -10.48
CA GLY A 63 -6.67 10.95 -11.08
C GLY A 63 -5.79 10.99 -12.33
N LEU A 64 -4.63 10.33 -12.34
CA LEU A 64 -3.82 10.23 -13.57
C LEU A 64 -4.52 9.37 -14.63
N SER A 65 -5.23 8.32 -14.22
CA SER A 65 -6.05 7.52 -15.14
C SER A 65 -7.20 8.34 -15.75
N GLY A 66 -7.83 9.21 -14.96
CA GLY A 66 -8.87 10.13 -15.42
C GLY A 66 -8.34 11.24 -16.34
N GLN A 67 -7.16 11.78 -16.05
CA GLN A 67 -6.50 12.77 -16.91
C GLN A 67 -5.97 12.13 -18.21
N ALA A 68 -5.41 10.92 -18.14
CA ALA A 68 -4.98 10.16 -19.31
C ALA A 68 -6.16 9.81 -20.23
N TYR A 69 -7.35 9.56 -19.67
CA TYR A 69 -8.57 9.37 -20.47
C TYR A 69 -8.98 10.63 -21.25
N LYS A 70 -8.74 11.83 -20.69
CA LYS A 70 -9.07 13.11 -21.35
C LYS A 70 -7.98 13.65 -22.27
N SER A 71 -6.71 13.49 -21.92
CA SER A 71 -5.56 14.15 -22.57
C SER A 71 -4.50 13.16 -23.09
N GLY A 72 -4.77 11.86 -23.05
CA GLY A 72 -3.87 10.81 -23.57
C GLY A 72 -2.61 10.62 -22.72
N MET A 73 -1.62 9.90 -23.26
CA MET A 73 -0.36 9.61 -22.58
C MET A 73 0.51 10.86 -22.30
N SER A 74 0.16 12.02 -22.88
CA SER A 74 0.90 13.28 -22.67
C SER A 74 0.91 13.73 -21.21
N VAL A 75 -0.06 13.30 -20.41
CA VAL A 75 -0.16 13.66 -18.98
C VAL A 75 0.95 13.00 -18.16
N MET A 76 1.43 11.82 -18.57
CA MET A 76 2.57 11.16 -17.93
C MET A 76 3.86 11.96 -18.11
N GLY A 77 3.98 12.75 -19.18
CA GLY A 77 5.14 13.61 -19.41
C GLY A 77 5.27 14.75 -18.41
N TRP A 78 4.16 15.28 -17.89
CA TRP A 78 4.17 16.37 -16.91
C TRP A 78 4.57 15.89 -15.52
N GLU A 79 4.08 14.73 -15.08
CA GLU A 79 4.45 14.11 -13.79
C GLU A 79 5.89 13.58 -13.77
N VAL A 80 6.45 13.19 -14.93
CA VAL A 80 7.83 12.70 -15.04
C VAL A 80 8.84 13.85 -15.19
N THR A 81 8.40 15.03 -15.64
CA THR A 81 9.26 16.20 -15.88
C THR A 81 9.25 17.22 -14.73
N SER A 82 8.16 17.31 -13.95
CA SER A 82 8.05 18.25 -12.81
C SER A 82 8.76 17.79 -11.56
#